data_AF-A0A1G1KG32-F1
#
_entry.id   AF-A0A1G1KG32-F1
#
_cell.length_a   1.000
_cell.length_b   1.000
_cell.length_c   1.000
_cell.angle_alpha   90.00
_cell.angle_beta   90.00
_cell.angle_gamma   90.00
#
_symmetry.space_group_name_H-M   'P 1'
#
loop_
_entity.id
_entity.type
_entity.pdbx_description
1 polymer ?
#
loop_
_entity_poly.entity_id
_entity_poly.type
_entity_poly.pdbx_seq_one_letter_code
_entity_poly.pdbx_strand_id
1 'polypeptide(L)'
;MRPDQSTTPLSISEVDIIPVKPRNGLIAFASCVVNGQLYLGNIAIHTRLDGSGYRLVFPVKVLPNGKEIQCVPPVTRQAGDRLLEAIVEKFEALIASAKRDEDVASTARQPGGSHGNGSASTP
;
A
#
# COMPACT_ATOMS: atom_id res chain seq x y z
N MET A 1 -38.38 19.67 -8.35
CA MET A 1 -37.12 18.92 -8.23
C MET A 1 -36.24 19.69 -7.27
N ARG A 2 -36.14 19.28 -6.00
CA ARG A 2 -35.41 20.06 -4.98
C ARG A 2 -33.90 19.80 -5.14
N PRO A 3 -33.04 20.83 -5.21
CA PRO A 3 -31.63 20.65 -4.98
C PRO A 3 -31.42 20.62 -3.47
N ASP A 4 -31.59 19.45 -2.87
CA ASP A 4 -31.05 19.18 -1.55
C ASP A 4 -30.18 17.94 -1.71
N GLN A 5 -28.86 18.13 -1.68
CA GLN A 5 -27.96 17.31 -0.90
C GLN A 5 -26.63 18.07 -0.77
N SER A 6 -26.25 18.39 0.47
CA SER A 6 -24.85 18.61 0.81
C SER A 6 -24.05 17.39 0.32
N THR A 7 -23.24 17.57 -0.73
CA THR A 7 -22.40 16.48 -1.26
C THR A 7 -21.32 16.17 -0.22
N THR A 8 -21.63 15.26 0.70
CA THR A 8 -20.65 14.78 1.67
C THR A 8 -19.56 14.05 0.88
N PRO A 9 -18.27 14.42 1.06
CA PRO A 9 -17.19 13.76 0.35
C PRO A 9 -17.15 12.27 0.73
N LEU A 10 -16.82 11.42 -0.24
CA LEU A 10 -16.64 9.98 -0.03
C LEU A 10 -15.62 9.76 1.09
N SER A 11 -16.03 9.04 2.14
CA SER A 11 -15.19 8.70 3.28
C SER A 11 -14.63 7.29 3.09
N ILE A 12 -13.31 7.14 3.29
CA ILE A 12 -12.59 5.87 3.17
C ILE A 12 -11.95 5.58 4.52
N SER A 13 -12.23 4.40 5.07
CA SER A 13 -11.71 3.94 6.36
C SER A 13 -11.17 2.51 6.22
N GLU A 14 -10.51 2.03 7.28
CA GLU A 14 -10.07 0.62 7.39
C GLU A 14 -9.28 0.15 6.17
N VAL A 15 -8.29 0.95 5.78
CA VAL A 15 -7.42 0.62 4.65
C VAL A 15 -6.40 -0.42 5.10
N ASP A 16 -6.50 -1.61 4.53
CA ASP A 16 -5.54 -2.70 4.68
C ASP A 16 -4.72 -2.86 3.42
N ILE A 17 -3.43 -3.13 3.60
CA ILE A 17 -2.45 -3.23 2.52
C ILE A 17 -1.70 -4.56 2.66
N ILE A 18 -1.65 -5.33 1.58
CA ILE A 18 -0.92 -6.59 1.46
C ILE A 18 0.15 -6.40 0.38
N PRO A 19 1.41 -6.14 0.77
CA PRO A 19 2.51 -6.06 -0.19
C PRO A 19 2.71 -7.40 -0.92
N VAL A 20 3.05 -7.33 -2.20
CA VAL A 20 3.38 -8.52 -3.01
C VAL A 20 4.71 -8.32 -3.73
N LYS A 21 5.29 -9.42 -4.21
CA LYS A 21 6.50 -9.35 -5.01
C LYS A 21 6.22 -8.54 -6.30
N PRO A 22 6.98 -7.47 -6.58
CA PRO A 22 6.73 -6.64 -7.74
C PRO A 22 6.71 -7.43 -9.05
N ARG A 23 5.65 -7.27 -9.84
CA ARG A 23 5.51 -7.92 -11.15
C ARG A 23 4.67 -7.06 -12.09
N ASN A 24 5.24 -6.66 -13.24
CA ASN A 24 4.56 -5.83 -14.24
C ASN A 24 3.92 -4.56 -13.62
N GLY A 25 4.64 -3.95 -12.67
CA GLY A 25 4.19 -2.79 -11.92
C GLY A 25 3.25 -3.08 -10.76
N LEU A 26 2.65 -4.27 -10.62
CA LEU A 26 1.86 -4.63 -9.44
C LEU A 26 2.80 -4.73 -8.24
N ILE A 27 2.46 -4.07 -7.13
CA ILE A 27 3.32 -4.01 -5.93
C ILE A 27 2.58 -4.35 -4.63
N ALA A 28 1.26 -4.21 -4.59
CA ALA A 28 0.44 -4.54 -3.43
C ALA A 28 -1.01 -4.76 -3.83
N PHE A 29 -1.76 -5.40 -2.94
CA PHE A 29 -3.22 -5.37 -2.94
C PHE A 29 -3.71 -4.55 -1.75
N ALA A 30 -4.83 -3.88 -1.92
CA ALA A 30 -5.49 -3.09 -0.90
C ALA A 30 -6.95 -3.52 -0.74
N SER A 31 -7.46 -3.27 0.46
CA SER A 31 -8.90 -3.27 0.75
C SER A 31 -9.25 -2.10 1.63
N CYS A 32 -10.50 -1.64 1.57
CA CYS A 32 -10.97 -0.52 2.37
C CYS A 32 -12.47 -0.59 2.62
N VAL A 33 -12.94 0.15 3.62
CA VAL A 33 -14.36 0.39 3.88
C VAL A 33 -14.75 1.79 3.39
N VAL A 34 -15.80 1.86 2.59
CA VAL A 34 -16.36 3.11 2.03
C VAL A 34 -17.56 3.52 2.86
N ASN A 35 -17.56 4.77 3.31
CA ASN A 35 -18.60 5.40 4.14
C ASN A 35 -18.99 4.59 5.39
N GLY A 36 -18.10 3.73 5.91
CA GLY A 36 -18.42 2.82 7.01
C GLY A 36 -19.48 1.76 6.67
N GLN A 37 -19.78 1.56 5.37
CA GLN A 37 -20.95 0.80 4.92
C GLN A 37 -20.62 -0.29 3.91
N LEU A 38 -19.59 -0.09 3.08
CA LEU A 38 -19.26 -1.01 1.99
C LEU A 38 -17.80 -1.40 2.02
N TYR A 39 -17.53 -2.70 2.14
CA TYR A 39 -16.18 -3.23 2.00
C TYR A 39 -15.82 -3.43 0.52
N LEU A 40 -14.68 -2.87 0.11
CA LEU A 40 -14.08 -3.07 -1.20
C LEU A 40 -12.75 -3.81 -1.04
N GLY A 41 -12.71 -5.04 -1.54
CA GLY A 41 -11.52 -5.89 -1.52
C GLY A 41 -10.76 -5.91 -2.84
N ASN A 42 -9.56 -6.51 -2.80
CA ASN A 42 -8.77 -6.90 -3.96
C ASN A 42 -8.44 -5.77 -4.95
N ILE A 43 -8.21 -4.56 -4.44
CA ILE A 43 -7.80 -3.41 -5.25
C ILE A 43 -6.29 -3.52 -5.49
N ALA A 44 -5.86 -3.70 -6.73
CA ALA A 44 -4.45 -3.79 -7.06
C ALA A 44 -3.79 -2.41 -7.12
N ILE A 45 -2.64 -2.25 -6.45
CA ILE A 45 -1.79 -1.06 -6.52
C ILE A 45 -0.68 -1.33 -7.54
N HIS A 46 -0.64 -0.53 -8.60
CA HIS A 46 0.43 -0.56 -9.59
C HIS A 46 1.26 0.71 -9.55
N THR A 47 2.57 0.59 -9.77
CA THR A 47 3.41 1.72 -10.16
C THR A 47 3.10 2.16 -11.59
N ARG A 48 3.19 3.46 -11.84
CA ARG A 48 3.18 4.01 -13.20
C ARG A 48 4.54 3.81 -13.84
N LEU A 49 4.55 3.63 -15.16
CA LEU A 49 5.78 3.36 -15.93
C LEU A 49 6.75 4.55 -15.94
N ASP A 50 6.22 5.76 -15.79
CA ASP A 50 6.97 7.02 -15.72
C ASP A 50 7.56 7.28 -14.32
N GLY A 51 7.27 6.43 -13.34
CA GLY A 51 7.69 6.61 -11.95
C GLY A 51 6.96 7.74 -11.20
N SER A 52 5.94 8.37 -11.79
CA SER A 52 5.24 9.53 -11.21
C SER A 52 4.31 9.20 -10.04
N GLY A 53 4.17 7.91 -9.70
CA GLY A 53 3.37 7.45 -8.58
C GLY A 53 2.63 6.16 -8.88
N TYR A 54 1.40 6.07 -8.38
CA TYR A 54 0.62 4.83 -8.40
C TYR A 54 -0.67 4.96 -9.22
N ARG A 55 -1.26 3.81 -9.54
CA ARG A 55 -2.62 3.69 -10.04
C ARG A 55 -3.31 2.53 -9.35
N LEU A 56 -4.61 2.66 -9.15
CA LEU A 56 -5.46 1.59 -8.65
C LEU A 56 -6.10 0.84 -9.81
N VAL A 57 -6.14 -0.48 -9.70
CA VAL A 57 -6.87 -1.36 -10.60
C VAL A 57 -7.89 -2.12 -9.77
N PHE A 58 -9.18 -1.90 -10.07
CA PHE A 58 -10.27 -2.51 -9.34
C PHE A 58 -10.45 -3.98 -9.75
N PRO A 59 -11.03 -4.83 -8.88
CA PRO A 59 -11.29 -6.23 -9.18
C PRO A 59 -12.00 -6.40 -10.51
N VAL A 60 -11.54 -7.40 -11.28
CA VAL A 60 -12.13 -7.78 -12.55
C VAL A 60 -12.71 -9.18 -12.43
N LYS A 61 -13.92 -9.36 -12.97
CA LYS A 61 -14.53 -10.67 -13.15
C LYS A 61 -14.46 -11.07 -14.61
N VAL A 62 -13.91 -12.25 -14.88
CA VAL A 62 -13.97 -12.90 -16.18
C VAL A 62 -15.31 -13.62 -16.31
N LEU A 63 -16.05 -13.29 -17.36
CA LEU A 63 -17.33 -13.91 -17.68
C LEU A 63 -17.12 -15.22 -18.47
N PRO A 64 -18.12 -16.13 -18.54
CA PRO A 64 -17.99 -17.38 -19.30
C PRO A 64 -17.65 -17.21 -20.78
N ASN A 65 -17.96 -16.05 -21.36
CA ASN A 65 -17.62 -15.70 -22.74
C ASN A 65 -16.18 -15.13 -22.90
N GLY A 66 -15.36 -15.18 -21.84
CA GLY A 66 -14.00 -14.66 -21.83
C GLY A 66 -13.89 -13.14 -21.67
N LYS A 67 -15.01 -12.41 -21.56
CA LYS A 67 -14.97 -10.95 -21.38
C LYS A 67 -14.66 -10.59 -19.94
N GLU A 68 -13.82 -9.59 -19.77
CA GLU A 68 -13.49 -8.99 -18.48
C GLU A 68 -14.41 -7.79 -18.16
N ILE A 69 -14.92 -7.73 -16.93
CA ILE A 69 -15.67 -6.58 -16.42
C ILE A 69 -15.10 -6.12 -15.08
N GLN A 70 -14.93 -4.80 -14.92
CA GLN A 70 -14.60 -4.23 -13.63
C GLN A 70 -15.82 -4.35 -12.69
N CYS A 71 -15.60 -4.87 -11.50
CA CYS A 71 -16.68 -5.11 -10.54
C CYS A 71 -17.10 -3.83 -9.81
N VAL A 72 -16.14 -2.95 -9.51
CA VAL A 72 -16.39 -1.74 -8.71
C VAL A 72 -15.63 -0.54 -9.28
N PRO A 73 -15.97 -0.08 -10.49
CA PRO A 73 -15.38 1.15 -11.01
C PRO A 73 -15.92 2.38 -10.26
N PRO A 74 -15.06 3.35 -9.89
CA PRO A 74 -15.53 4.65 -9.42
C PRO A 74 -16.36 5.34 -10.52
N VAL A 75 -17.56 5.78 -10.17
CA VAL A 75 -18.47 6.46 -11.12
C VAL A 75 -18.04 7.90 -11.37
N THR A 76 -17.48 8.55 -10.35
CA THR A 76 -17.02 9.95 -10.43
C THR A 76 -15.52 10.03 -10.25
N ARG A 77 -14.90 11.05 -10.86
CA ARG A 77 -13.48 11.35 -10.67
C ARG A 77 -13.15 11.60 -9.20
N GLN A 78 -14.01 12.34 -8.50
CA GLN A 78 -13.83 12.62 -7.08
C GLN A 78 -13.74 11.32 -6.25
N ALA A 79 -14.60 10.33 -6.50
CA ALA A 79 -14.54 9.05 -5.81
C ALA A 79 -13.22 8.32 -6.10
N GLY A 80 -12.78 8.32 -7.37
CA GLY A 80 -11.51 7.72 -7.77
C GLY A 80 -10.30 8.38 -7.11
N ASP A 81 -10.26 9.71 -7.08
CA ASP A 81 -9.17 10.49 -6.48
C ASP A 81 -9.11 10.25 -4.95
N ARG A 82 -10.26 10.18 -4.27
CA ARG A 82 -10.32 9.89 -2.82
C ARG A 82 -9.87 8.47 -2.47
N LEU A 83 -10.25 7.48 -3.28
CA LEU A 83 -9.75 6.11 -3.13
C LEU A 83 -8.24 6.03 -3.34
N LEU A 84 -7.72 6.69 -4.39
CA LEU A 84 -6.30 6.73 -4.68
C LEU A 84 -5.51 7.35 -3.53
N GLU A 85 -5.92 8.53 -3.07
CA GLU A 85 -5.28 9.27 -1.98
C GLU A 85 -5.21 8.41 -0.71
N ALA A 86 -6.34 7.93 -0.21
CA ALA A 86 -6.40 7.18 1.05
C ALA A 86 -5.61 5.87 1.02
N ILE A 87 -5.64 5.15 -0.12
CA ILE A 87 -4.93 3.87 -0.27
C ILE A 87 -3.42 4.11 -0.40
N VAL A 88 -3.00 5.11 -1.17
CA VAL A 88 -1.58 5.42 -1.36
C VAL A 88 -0.95 5.93 -0.06
N GLU A 89 -1.65 6.80 0.68
CA GLU A 89 -1.17 7.31 1.97
C GLU A 89 -0.87 6.15 2.93
N LYS A 90 -1.81 5.20 3.06
CA LYS A 90 -1.62 4.02 3.91
C LYS A 90 -0.49 3.12 3.42
N PHE A 91 -0.37 2.93 2.10
CA PHE A 91 0.68 2.14 1.49
C PHE A 91 2.06 2.74 1.78
N GLU A 92 2.25 4.04 1.57
CA GLU A 92 3.53 4.72 1.81
C GLU A 92 3.90 4.70 3.29
N ALA A 93 2.94 4.91 4.19
CA ALA A 93 3.15 4.80 5.63
C ALA A 93 3.62 3.39 6.03
N LEU A 94 3.03 2.34 5.45
CA LEU A 94 3.43 0.95 5.69
C LEU A 94 4.87 0.70 5.22
N ILE A 95 5.21 1.10 3.99
CA ILE A 95 6.56 0.92 3.44
C ILE A 95 7.60 1.71 4.23
N ALA A 96 7.28 2.93 4.65
CA ALA A 96 8.16 3.75 5.48
C ALA A 96 8.40 3.11 6.86
N SER A 97 7.39 2.45 7.45
CA SER A 97 7.56 1.73 8.71
C SER A 97 8.47 0.52 8.61
N ALA A 98 8.35 -0.27 7.54
CA ALA A 98 9.19 -1.45 7.33
C ALA A 98 10.69 -1.09 7.18
N LYS A 99 11.01 0.03 6.52
CA LYS A 99 12.40 0.49 6.35
C LYS A 99 13.07 0.82 7.69
N ARG A 100 12.34 1.44 8.62
CA ARG A 100 12.89 1.83 9.93
C ARG A 100 13.30 0.61 10.76
N ASP A 101 12.52 -0.47 10.69
CA ASP A 101 12.81 -1.68 11.46
C ASP A 101 14.09 -2.38 10.94
N GLU A 102 14.36 -2.33 9.64
CA GLU A 102 15.60 -2.85 9.06
C GLU A 102 16.85 -2.04 9.48
N ASP A 103 16.76 -0.71 9.51
CA ASP A 103 17.87 0.17 9.90
C ASP A 103 18.25 -0.04 11.38
N VAL A 104 17.26 -0.21 12.26
CA VAL A 104 17.47 -0.51 13.68
C VAL A 104 18.10 -1.89 13.87
N ALA A 105 17.61 -2.90 13.14
CA ALA A 105 18.16 -4.26 13.20
C ALA A 105 19.61 -4.35 12.68
N SER A 106 19.99 -3.50 11.72
CA SER A 106 21.36 -3.42 11.18
C SER A 106 22.35 -2.80 12.19
N THR A 107 21.92 -1.76 12.93
CA THR A 107 22.73 -1.08 13.95
C THR A 107 23.01 -1.96 15.18
N ALA A 108 22.11 -2.88 15.53
CA ALA A 108 22.27 -3.76 16.69
C ALA A 108 23.28 -4.92 16.50
N ARG A 109 23.86 -5.10 15.30
CA ARG A 109 24.71 -6.26 14.94
C ARG A 109 26.23 -6.00 14.96
N GLN A 110 26.73 -4.90 15.53
CA GLN A 110 28.16 -4.77 15.81
C GLN A 110 28.50 -5.31 17.22
N PRO A 111 29.04 -6.54 17.37
CA PRO A 111 29.71 -6.91 18.61
C PRO A 111 31.06 -6.18 18.66
N GLY A 112 31.30 -5.45 19.75
CA GLY A 112 32.57 -4.78 20.01
C GLY A 112 33.73 -5.77 19.93
N GLY A 113 34.71 -5.47 19.08
CA GLY A 113 35.99 -6.17 19.03
C GLY A 113 36.71 -6.01 20.37
N SER A 114 36.76 -7.09 21.16
CA SER A 114 37.47 -7.11 22.44
C SER A 114 38.95 -6.90 22.18
N HIS A 115 39.50 -5.83 22.77
CA HIS A 115 40.93 -5.62 22.86
C HIS A 115 41.54 -6.67 23.79
N GLY A 116 42.23 -7.65 23.22
CA GLY A 116 43.09 -8.57 23.97
C GLY A 116 44.46 -7.93 24.18
N ASN A 117 44.63 -7.23 25.31
CA ASN A 117 45.94 -6.84 25.82
C ASN A 117 46.47 -7.98 26.69
N GLY A 118 47.67 -8.47 26.43
CA GLY A 118 48.22 -9.62 27.17
C GLY A 118 49.68 -9.89 26.84
N SER A 119 50.55 -8.99 27.27
CA SER A 119 51.97 -9.25 27.48
C SER A 119 52.19 -10.49 28.37
N ALA A 120 53.05 -11.41 27.95
CA ALA A 120 53.75 -12.27 28.91
C ALA A 120 55.12 -12.65 28.34
N SER A 121 56.13 -12.15 29.03
CA SER A 121 57.55 -12.37 28.82
C SER A 121 58.01 -13.67 29.50
N THR A 122 59.05 -14.28 28.91
CA THR A 122 60.17 -15.02 29.57
C THR A 122 59.90 -16.48 30.00
N PRO A 123 60.93 -17.37 30.11
CA PRO A 123 62.36 -17.28 29.72
C PRO A 123 62.74 -18.07 28.47
#